data_AF-A0A2C9KTC7-F1
#
_entry.id   AF-A0A2C9KTC7-F1
#
_cell.length_a   1.000
_cell.length_b   1.000
_cell.length_c   1.000
_cell.angle_alpha   90.00
_cell.angle_beta   90.00
_cell.angle_gamma   90.00
#
_symmetry.space_group_name_H-M   'P 1'
#
loop_
_entity.id
_entity.type
_entity.pdbx_description
1 polymer ?
#
loop_
_entity_poly.entity_id
_entity_poly.type
_entity_poly.pdbx_seq_one_letter_code
_entity_poly.pdbx_strand_id
1 'polypeptide(L)'
;MINSGSTLPLLDRGEDGMPERQTYLPESIRWLAVHDREREAIDIIDTLSKRNGKLPPSNARSVIENVARERQKSDGQKHTYTYLDLFSDLYLAKLTLIFCFFWFVMSLVTYGVGFAVSSFSGNLYLNYLIITLLDIPALPPTLWALNRSSILK
;
A
#
# COMPACT_ATOMS: atom_id res chain seq x y z
N MET A 1 7.05 24.23 22.55
CA MET A 1 7.75 24.80 21.39
C MET A 1 8.94 23.90 21.05
N ILE A 2 8.73 22.85 20.26
CA ILE A 2 9.83 22.13 19.62
C ILE A 2 9.54 22.23 18.13
N ASN A 3 10.37 23.05 17.51
CA ASN A 3 10.25 23.56 16.17
C ASN A 3 10.59 22.47 15.15
N SER A 4 9.91 22.55 14.02
CA SER A 4 10.11 21.79 12.79
C SER A 4 11.59 21.77 12.39
N GLY A 5 12.14 20.61 12.01
CA GLY A 5 13.57 20.55 11.68
C GLY A 5 14.15 19.23 11.16
N SER A 6 13.35 18.26 10.74
CA SER A 6 13.88 17.07 10.04
C SER A 6 12.93 16.57 8.96
N THR A 7 12.54 17.48 8.08
CA THR A 7 12.02 17.11 6.76
C THR A 7 13.21 16.69 5.91
N LEU A 8 13.14 15.47 5.38
CA LEU A 8 13.94 14.97 4.26
C LEU A 8 14.16 16.09 3.21
N PRO A 9 15.26 16.08 2.45
CA PRO A 9 15.41 16.95 1.30
C PRO A 9 14.39 16.53 0.23
N LEU A 10 13.16 17.01 0.41
CA LEU A 10 12.09 16.94 -0.57
C LEU A 10 12.55 17.84 -1.70
N LEU A 11 12.92 17.19 -2.80
CA LEU A 11 13.01 17.71 -4.15
C LEU A 11 12.39 19.12 -4.24
N ASP A 12 13.27 20.11 -4.24
CA ASP A 12 13.01 21.43 -4.77
C ASP A 12 12.67 21.25 -6.26
N ARG A 13 11.41 20.89 -6.53
CA ARG A 13 10.90 20.76 -7.88
C ARG A 13 10.31 22.11 -8.23
N GLY A 14 11.21 22.94 -8.76
CA GLY A 14 10.93 24.28 -9.21
C GLY A 14 9.64 24.37 -10.01
N GLU A 15 8.98 25.50 -9.82
CA GLU A 15 8.10 26.06 -10.82
C GLU A 15 8.90 26.23 -12.10
N ASP A 16 8.86 25.22 -12.99
CA ASP A 16 9.12 25.33 -14.43
C ASP A 16 9.04 23.94 -15.08
N GLY A 17 8.14 23.81 -16.07
CA GLY A 17 8.19 22.82 -17.16
C GLY A 17 8.32 21.32 -16.82
N MET A 18 7.19 20.59 -16.90
CA MET A 18 7.09 19.13 -17.09
C MET A 18 7.96 18.24 -16.17
N PRO A 19 7.40 17.60 -15.12
CA PRO A 19 8.18 16.70 -14.29
C PRO A 19 8.66 15.50 -15.11
N GLU A 20 9.97 15.23 -15.06
CA GLU A 20 10.61 14.01 -15.58
C GLU A 20 9.72 12.79 -15.32
N ARG A 21 9.24 12.18 -16.42
CA ARG A 21 8.42 10.97 -16.38
C ARG A 21 9.28 9.87 -15.78
N GLN A 22 8.98 9.45 -14.54
CA GLN A 22 9.46 8.18 -14.02
C GLN A 22 9.00 7.09 -14.99
N THR A 23 9.91 6.66 -15.87
CA THR A 23 9.55 5.94 -17.11
C THR A 23 9.01 4.53 -16.82
N TYR A 24 9.25 4.01 -15.61
CA TYR A 24 8.90 2.64 -15.24
C TYR A 24 7.81 2.52 -14.17
N LEU A 25 7.60 3.55 -13.34
CA LEU A 25 6.57 3.51 -12.29
C LEU A 25 5.97 4.92 -12.11
N PRO A 26 4.75 5.18 -12.60
CA PRO A 26 4.10 6.45 -12.33
C PRO A 26 3.83 6.58 -10.82
N GLU A 27 3.85 7.80 -10.32
CA GLU A 27 3.44 8.10 -8.94
C GLU A 27 2.01 7.62 -8.68
N SER A 28 1.68 7.33 -7.42
CA SER A 28 0.36 6.77 -7.11
C SER A 28 -0.76 7.78 -7.40
N ILE A 29 -1.77 7.35 -8.17
CA ILE A 29 -2.96 8.17 -8.53
C ILE A 29 -3.61 8.74 -7.27
N ARG A 30 -3.67 7.96 -6.19
CA ARG A 30 -4.22 8.39 -4.90
C ARG A 30 -3.41 9.52 -4.27
N TRP A 31 -2.07 9.44 -4.29
CA TRP A 31 -1.24 10.51 -3.75
C TRP A 31 -1.40 11.80 -4.55
N LEU A 32 -1.47 11.71 -5.88
CA LEU A 32 -1.73 12.85 -6.76
C LEU A 32 -3.10 13.48 -6.53
N ALA A 33 -4.14 12.67 -6.31
CA ALA A 33 -5.50 13.13 -5.99
C ALA A 33 -5.55 13.88 -4.65
N VAL A 34 -4.74 13.45 -3.68
CA VAL A 34 -4.65 14.14 -2.39
C VAL A 34 -3.86 15.45 -2.51
N HIS A 35 -2.84 15.54 -3.35
CA HIS A 35 -1.97 16.72 -3.46
C HIS A 35 -2.45 17.78 -4.48
N ASP A 36 -3.74 17.82 -4.80
CA ASP A 36 -4.34 18.75 -5.77
C ASP A 36 -3.70 18.69 -7.19
N ARG A 37 -3.01 17.60 -7.52
CA ARG A 37 -2.37 17.35 -8.83
C ARG A 37 -3.28 16.50 -9.73
N GLU A 38 -4.53 16.94 -9.88
CA GLU A 38 -5.57 16.18 -10.58
C GLU A 38 -5.25 15.92 -12.06
N ARG A 39 -4.65 16.90 -12.74
CA ARG A 39 -4.30 16.80 -14.17
C ARG A 39 -3.32 15.67 -14.43
N GLU A 40 -2.33 15.51 -13.56
CA GLU A 40 -1.33 14.44 -13.67
C GLU A 40 -1.94 13.07 -13.35
N ALA A 41 -2.83 13.00 -12.37
CA ALA A 41 -3.55 11.78 -12.05
C ALA A 41 -4.39 11.28 -13.25
N ILE A 42 -5.06 12.20 -13.96
CA ILE A 42 -5.84 11.87 -15.16
C ILE A 42 -4.94 11.42 -16.32
N ASP A 43 -3.80 12.07 -16.53
CA ASP A 43 -2.83 11.69 -17.59
C ASP A 43 -2.24 10.30 -17.35
N ILE A 44 -1.94 9.95 -16.09
CA ILE A 44 -1.50 8.61 -15.71
C ILE A 44 -2.60 7.58 -15.96
N ILE A 45 -3.85 7.88 -15.62
CA ILE A 45 -4.98 6.98 -15.89
C ILE A 45 -5.15 6.75 -17.40
N ASP A 46 -5.10 7.81 -18.21
CA ASP A 46 -5.23 7.70 -19.66
C ASP A 46 -4.08 6.88 -20.28
N THR A 47 -2.85 7.11 -19.81
CA THR A 47 -1.67 6.35 -20.22
C THR A 47 -1.78 4.87 -19.83
N LEU A 48 -2.24 4.58 -18.61
CA LEU A 48 -2.44 3.21 -18.13
C LEU A 48 -3.59 2.52 -18.88
N SER A 49 -4.67 3.23 -19.17
CA SER A 49 -5.80 2.72 -19.95
C SER A 49 -5.40 2.38 -21.38
N LYS A 50 -4.61 3.24 -22.04
CA LYS A 50 -4.03 2.99 -23.35
C LYS A 50 -3.12 1.76 -23.33
N ARG A 51 -2.25 1.64 -22.31
CA ARG A 51 -1.33 0.49 -22.17
C ARG A 51 -2.06 -0.82 -21.87
N ASN A 52 -3.12 -0.77 -21.06
CA ASN A 52 -3.89 -1.94 -20.66
C ASN A 52 -4.99 -2.30 -21.69
N GLY A 53 -5.16 -1.50 -22.76
CA GLY A 53 -6.19 -1.72 -23.78
C GLY A 53 -7.63 -1.65 -23.26
N LYS A 54 -7.85 -1.02 -22.10
CA LYS A 54 -9.17 -0.90 -21.46
C LYS A 54 -9.54 0.57 -21.35
N LEU A 55 -10.81 0.90 -21.62
CA LEU A 55 -11.29 2.27 -21.45
C LEU A 55 -11.08 2.71 -19.99
N PRO A 56 -10.68 3.98 -19.77
CA PRO A 56 -10.63 4.53 -18.43
C PRO A 56 -12.03 4.43 -17.82
N PRO A 57 -12.17 3.99 -16.56
CA PRO A 57 -13.47 3.90 -15.93
C PRO A 57 -14.12 5.29 -15.92
N SER A 58 -15.38 5.39 -16.32
CA SER A 58 -16.14 6.66 -16.39
C SER A 58 -16.10 7.45 -15.08
N ASN A 59 -15.95 6.72 -13.96
CA ASN A 59 -15.93 7.25 -12.61
C ASN A 59 -14.53 7.68 -12.14
N ALA A 60 -13.49 7.50 -12.94
CA ALA A 60 -12.11 7.84 -12.55
C ALA A 60 -11.96 9.31 -12.17
N ARG A 61 -12.54 10.20 -12.98
CA ARG A 61 -12.49 11.65 -12.77
C ARG A 61 -13.31 12.07 -11.55
N SER A 62 -14.52 11.53 -11.40
CA SER A 62 -15.38 11.83 -10.26
C SER A 62 -14.78 11.31 -8.94
N VAL A 63 -14.07 10.18 -8.95
CA VAL A 63 -13.37 9.68 -7.75
C VAL A 63 -12.21 10.59 -7.36
N ILE A 64 -11.42 11.08 -8.33
CA ILE A 64 -10.32 12.02 -8.05
C ILE A 64 -10.86 13.34 -7.49
N GLU A 65 -11.89 13.91 -8.14
CA GLU A 65 -12.54 15.15 -7.70
C GLU A 65 -13.19 15.01 -6.32
N ASN A 66 -13.81 13.86 -6.02
CA ASN A 66 -14.38 13.60 -4.70
C ASN A 66 -13.31 13.53 -3.61
N VAL A 67 -12.17 12.89 -3.89
CA VAL A 67 -11.04 12.80 -2.95
C VAL A 67 -10.42 14.19 -2.70
N ALA A 68 -10.25 14.99 -3.75
CA ALA A 68 -9.78 16.37 -3.61
C ALA A 68 -10.77 17.23 -2.81
N ARG A 69 -12.07 17.09 -3.07
CA ARG A 69 -13.13 17.81 -2.35
C ARG A 69 -13.26 17.37 -0.88
N GLU A 70 -13.12 16.08 -0.58
CA GLU A 70 -13.08 15.57 0.80
C GLU A 70 -11.90 16.15 1.57
N ARG A 71 -10.74 16.28 0.91
CA ARG A 71 -9.57 16.94 1.48
C ARG A 71 -9.80 18.43 1.71
N GLN A 72 -10.36 19.16 0.75
CA GLN A 72 -10.65 20.59 0.94
C GLN A 72 -11.62 20.84 2.10
N LYS A 73 -12.55 19.91 2.35
CA LYS A 73 -13.44 19.95 3.54
C LYS A 73 -12.70 19.65 4.84
N SER A 74 -11.69 18.79 4.82
CA SER A 74 -10.90 18.45 6.00
C SER A 74 -9.74 19.41 6.27
N ASP A 75 -9.22 20.12 5.26
CA ASP A 75 -8.08 21.06 5.38
C ASP A 75 -8.43 22.36 6.14
N GLY A 76 -9.72 22.63 6.38
CA GLY A 76 -10.17 23.59 7.40
C GLY A 76 -9.70 23.22 8.82
N GLN A 77 -9.27 21.96 9.01
CA GLN A 77 -8.60 21.46 10.20
C GLN A 77 -7.30 20.79 9.74
N LYS A 78 -6.18 21.55 9.73
CA LYS A 78 -4.83 20.99 9.54
C LYS A 78 -4.46 20.04 10.70
N HIS A 79 -5.06 18.86 10.72
CA HIS A 79 -4.72 17.81 11.67
C HIS A 79 -3.39 17.20 11.23
N THR A 80 -2.35 17.49 12.01
CA THR A 80 -1.10 16.73 11.92
C THR A 80 -1.39 15.36 12.53
N TYR A 81 -1.74 14.39 11.68
CA TYR A 81 -1.96 13.02 12.12
C TYR A 81 -0.70 12.51 12.81
N THR A 82 -0.83 12.18 14.09
CA THR A 82 0.25 11.63 14.91
C THR A 82 -0.02 10.14 15.11
N TYR A 83 1.01 9.32 15.36
CA TYR A 83 0.85 7.89 15.65
C TYR A 83 -0.14 7.58 16.77
N LEU A 84 -0.34 8.52 17.70
CA LEU A 84 -1.31 8.41 18.79
C LEU A 84 -2.76 8.55 18.32
N ASP A 85 -3.01 9.26 17.23
CA ASP A 85 -4.34 9.45 16.64
C ASP A 85 -4.88 8.15 16.02
N LEU A 86 -3.98 7.20 15.73
CA LEU A 86 -4.32 5.85 15.30
C LEU A 86 -5.07 5.05 16.38
N PHE A 87 -4.81 5.36 17.66
CA PHE A 87 -5.50 4.77 18.80
C PHE A 87 -6.70 5.60 19.26
N SER A 88 -6.86 6.82 18.75
CA SER A 88 -7.98 7.69 19.08
C SER A 88 -9.29 7.22 18.45
N ASP A 89 -9.24 6.63 17.25
CA ASP A 89 -10.38 5.92 16.68
C ASP A 89 -10.36 4.44 17.10
N LEU A 90 -11.37 4.02 17.86
CA LEU A 90 -11.58 2.64 18.32
C LEU A 90 -11.65 1.63 17.16
N TYR A 91 -12.07 2.06 15.96
CA TYR A 91 -12.08 1.21 14.78
C TYR A 91 -10.68 0.96 14.24
N LEU A 92 -9.87 2.03 14.07
CA LEU A 92 -8.47 1.93 13.64
C LEU A 92 -7.62 1.18 14.69
N ALA A 93 -7.86 1.43 15.98
CA ALA A 93 -7.20 0.73 17.07
C ALA A 93 -7.46 -0.79 17.04
N LYS A 94 -8.70 -1.21 16.75
CA LYS A 94 -9.03 -2.64 16.60
C LYS A 94 -8.35 -3.26 15.39
N LEU A 95 -8.37 -2.58 14.25
CA LEU A 95 -7.73 -3.07 13.03
C LEU A 95 -6.22 -3.23 13.21
N THR A 96 -5.57 -2.23 13.81
CA THR A 96 -4.14 -2.26 14.10
C THR A 96 -3.79 -3.36 15.10
N LEU A 97 -4.58 -3.56 16.16
CA LEU A 97 -4.38 -4.65 17.11
C LEU A 97 -4.52 -6.02 16.45
N ILE A 98 -5.56 -6.22 15.62
CA ILE A 98 -5.74 -7.46 14.85
C ILE A 98 -4.52 -7.70 13.94
N PHE A 99 -4.05 -6.66 13.25
CA PHE A 99 -2.88 -6.77 12.39
C PHE A 99 -1.60 -7.09 13.18
N CYS A 100 -1.39 -6.44 14.33
CA CYS A 100 -0.28 -6.73 15.24
C CYS A 100 -0.34 -8.16 15.78
N PHE A 101 -1.53 -8.63 16.17
CA PHE A 101 -1.71 -10.00 16.64
C PHE A 101 -1.46 -11.02 15.53
N PHE A 102 -1.99 -10.78 14.33
CA PHE A 102 -1.73 -11.62 13.17
C PHE A 102 -0.23 -11.68 12.87
N TRP A 103 0.45 -10.54 12.85
CA TRP A 103 1.89 -10.47 12.64
C TRP A 103 2.69 -11.21 13.72
N PHE A 104 2.25 -11.11 14.98
CA PHE A 104 2.84 -11.85 16.09
C PHE A 104 2.68 -13.36 15.93
N VAL A 105 1.48 -13.84 15.60
CA VAL A 105 1.22 -15.26 15.36
C VAL A 105 2.05 -15.76 14.17
N MET A 106 2.10 -15.01 13.06
CA MET A 106 2.91 -15.36 11.90
C MET A 106 4.40 -15.47 12.27
N SER A 107 4.91 -14.50 13.03
CA SER A 107 6.30 -14.53 13.53
C SER A 107 6.54 -15.75 14.42
N LEU A 108 5.62 -16.03 15.35
CA LEU A 108 5.72 -17.17 16.25
C LEU A 108 5.71 -18.50 15.49
N VAL A 109 4.90 -18.63 14.45
CA VAL A 109 4.88 -19.81 13.57
C VAL A 109 6.19 -19.94 12.82
N THR A 110 6.71 -18.87 12.22
CA THR A 110 7.99 -18.89 11.50
C THR A 110 9.15 -19.27 12.43
N TYR A 111 9.23 -18.69 13.63
CA TYR A 111 10.24 -19.06 14.62
C TYR A 111 10.01 -20.47 15.18
N GLY A 112 8.75 -20.86 15.42
CA GLY A 112 8.39 -22.19 15.91
C GLY A 112 8.77 -23.29 14.91
N VAL A 113 8.56 -23.06 13.62
CA VAL A 113 9.05 -23.93 12.55
C VAL A 113 10.58 -23.93 12.53
N GLY A 114 11.23 -22.77 12.63
CA GLY A 114 12.70 -22.68 12.71
C GLY A 114 13.29 -23.50 13.88
N PHE A 115 12.69 -23.42 15.07
CA PHE A 115 13.09 -24.21 16.23
C PHE A 115 12.80 -25.70 16.06
N ALA A 116 11.62 -26.07 15.53
CA ALA A 116 11.26 -27.47 15.29
C ALA A 116 12.18 -28.13 14.26
N VAL A 117 12.55 -27.42 13.18
CA VAL A 117 13.45 -27.95 12.14
C VAL A 117 14.84 -28.23 12.71
N SER A 118 15.30 -27.47 13.73
CA SER A 118 16.57 -27.75 14.41
C SER A 118 16.57 -29.02 15.27
N SER A 119 15.38 -29.47 15.70
CA SER A 119 15.19 -30.68 16.53
C SER A 119 14.90 -31.94 15.70
N PHE A 120 14.59 -31.80 14.41
CA PHE A 120 14.46 -32.94 13.51
C PHE A 120 15.84 -33.53 13.20
N SER A 121 16.05 -34.79 13.55
CA SER A 121 17.24 -35.56 13.14
C SER A 121 17.30 -35.67 11.61
N GLY A 122 18.13 -34.87 10.96
CA GLY A 122 18.28 -34.79 9.50
C GLY A 122 19.11 -33.59 9.03
N ASN A 123 19.10 -33.27 7.73
CA ASN A 123 19.79 -32.10 7.16
C ASN A 123 18.87 -30.86 7.19
N LEU A 124 19.22 -29.87 8.03
CA LEU A 124 18.52 -28.58 8.19
C LEU A 124 18.22 -27.89 6.86
N TYR A 125 19.16 -27.90 5.92
CA TYR A 125 19.04 -27.21 4.64
C TYR A 125 17.98 -27.86 3.74
N LEU A 126 17.86 -29.19 3.75
CA LEU A 126 16.84 -29.90 2.96
C LEU A 126 15.43 -29.62 3.49
N ASN A 127 15.26 -29.63 4.81
CA ASN A 127 13.96 -29.35 5.42
C ASN A 127 13.50 -27.91 5.12
N TYR A 128 14.41 -26.93 5.22
CA TYR A 128 14.10 -25.54 4.86
C TYR A 128 13.80 -25.38 3.36
N LEU A 129 14.56 -26.07 2.50
CA LEU A 129 14.32 -26.05 1.06
C LEU A 129 12.93 -26.60 0.72
N ILE A 130 12.51 -27.72 1.31
CA ILE A 130 11.17 -28.29 1.07
C ILE A 130 10.07 -27.33 1.49
N ILE A 131 10.21 -26.66 2.64
CA ILE A 131 9.23 -25.67 3.12
C ILE A 131 9.14 -24.49 2.14
N THR A 132 10.27 -23.88 1.78
CA THR A 132 10.29 -22.75 0.84
C THR A 132 9.80 -23.13 -0.56
N LEU A 133 10.07 -24.37 -1.00
CA LEU A 133 9.59 -24.90 -2.26
C LEU A 133 8.08 -25.14 -2.24
N LEU A 134 7.48 -25.44 -1.09
CA LEU A 134 6.03 -25.60 -0.92
C LEU A 134 5.29 -24.26 -0.90
N ASP A 135 5.95 -23.17 -0.49
CA ASP A 135 5.33 -21.83 -0.51
C ASP A 135 5.09 -21.31 -1.93
N ILE A 136 5.99 -21.61 -2.88
CA ILE A 136 5.87 -21.20 -4.28
C ILE A 136 4.57 -21.69 -4.94
N PRO A 137 4.20 -22.99 -4.89
CA PRO A 137 2.95 -23.49 -5.45
C PRO A 137 1.70 -23.08 -4.65
N ALA A 138 1.84 -22.51 -3.45
CA ALA A 138 0.71 -21.99 -2.68
C ALA A 138 0.21 -20.61 -3.18
N LEU A 139 1.01 -19.89 -3.97
CA LEU A 139 0.65 -18.55 -4.47
C LEU A 139 -0.48 -18.55 -5.52
N PRO A 140 -0.50 -19.41 -6.55
CA PRO A 140 -1.55 -19.39 -7.56
C PRO A 140 -2.97 -19.66 -7.04
N PRO A 141 -3.20 -20.65 -6.14
CA PRO A 141 -4.52 -20.85 -5.53
C PRO A 141 -5.00 -19.64 -4.74
N THR A 142 -4.09 -18.99 -4.01
CA THR A 142 -4.39 -17.77 -3.23
C THR A 142 -4.81 -16.63 -4.14
N LEU A 143 -4.06 -16.39 -5.22
CA LEU A 143 -4.39 -15.38 -6.23
C LEU A 143 -5.73 -15.66 -6.92
N TRP A 144 -5.99 -16.93 -7.25
CA TRP A 144 -7.26 -17.34 -7.83
C TRP A 144 -8.44 -17.12 -6.88
N ALA A 145 -8.29 -17.50 -5.61
CA ALA A 145 -9.32 -17.30 -4.59
C ALA A 145 -9.59 -15.80 -4.35
N LEU A 146 -8.55 -14.97 -4.30
CA LEU A 146 -8.67 -13.53 -4.12
C LEU A 146 -9.43 -12.89 -5.29
N ASN A 147 -9.02 -13.21 -6.53
CA ASN A 147 -9.69 -12.70 -7.73
C ASN A 147 -11.17 -13.11 -7.77
N ARG A 148 -11.50 -14.33 -7.35
CA ARG A 148 -12.90 -14.78 -7.24
C ARG A 148 -13.69 -14.00 -6.20
N SER A 149 -13.09 -13.71 -5.04
CA SER A 149 -13.77 -12.98 -3.94
C SER A 149 -14.05 -11.51 -4.28
N SER A 150 -13.20 -10.86 -5.08
CA SER A 150 -13.39 -9.48 -5.52
C SER A 150 -14.45 -9.31 -6.62
N ILE A 151 -14.78 -10.37 -7.35
CA ILE A 151 -15.81 -10.38 -8.41
C ILE A 151 -17.22 -10.55 -7.83
N LEU A 152 -17.36 -10.99 -6.58
CA LEU A 152 -18.64 -11.28 -5.93
C LEU A 152 -19.18 -10.12 -5.05
N LYS A 153 -18.64 -8.91 -5.19
CA LYS A 153 -19.17 -7.68 -4.60
C LYS A 153 -19.62 -6.73 -5.69
#